data_AF-A0AAJ0CGN7-F1
#
_entry.id   AF-A0AAJ0CGN7-F1
#
_cell.length_a   1.000
_cell.length_b   1.000
_cell.length_c   1.000
_cell.angle_alpha   90.00
_cell.angle_beta   90.00
_cell.angle_gamma   90.00
#
_symmetry.space_group_name_H-M   'P 1'
#
loop_
_entity.id
_entity.type
_entity.pdbx_description
1 polymer ?
#
loop_
_entity_poly.entity_id
_entity_poly.type
_entity_poly.pdbx_seq_one_letter_code
_entity_poly.pdbx_strand_id
1 'polypeptide(L)'
;MDNAQKYDVSLWEIHETEDDCTLVIRTDNGRVFYCQISPTNFHRSPQLKEQYFKCLSLLRSREEPDEEGDFYLEDACDWLSRPFHLLITRLAPRALTKMGNARPTLAQYPFPPYFVCSLGAHDEALEANELVSQDHGWGRATICLGNNIMDDLDSWTRFYNPHEVDICYDNPADVLIKSPR
;
A
#
# COMPACT_ATOMS: atom_id res chain seq x y z
N MET A 1 1.56 5.59 24.52
CA MET A 1 1.76 4.16 24.22
C MET A 1 0.74 3.81 23.15
N ASP A 2 1.20 3.65 21.92
CA ASP A 2 0.55 2.83 20.89
C ASP A 2 1.67 2.44 19.92
N ASN A 3 2.24 1.28 20.20
CA ASN A 3 3.47 0.78 19.55
C ASN A 3 3.15 0.03 18.25
N ALA A 4 1.92 0.16 17.75
CA ALA A 4 1.46 -0.51 16.54
C ALA A 4 2.16 0.05 15.30
N GLN A 5 2.58 -0.85 14.42
CA GLN A 5 3.09 -0.52 13.09
C GLN A 5 2.02 0.29 12.35
N LYS A 6 2.35 1.52 11.93
CA LYS A 6 1.44 2.31 11.11
C LYS A 6 1.64 1.94 9.65
N TYR A 7 0.53 1.68 8.98
CA TYR A 7 0.48 1.52 7.53
C TYR A 7 -0.82 2.12 7.01
N ASP A 8 -0.85 2.40 5.73
CA ASP A 8 -2.04 2.90 5.04
C ASP A 8 -2.10 2.36 3.61
N VAL A 9 -3.32 2.22 3.08
CA VAL A 9 -3.55 1.91 1.67
C VAL A 9 -3.30 3.19 0.88
N SER A 10 -2.17 3.25 0.18
CA SER A 10 -1.75 4.44 -0.58
C SER A 10 -2.40 4.55 -1.95
N LEU A 11 -2.68 3.39 -2.57
CA LEU A 11 -3.25 3.25 -3.90
C LEU A 11 -3.89 1.87 -4.01
N TRP A 12 -4.87 1.73 -4.89
CA TRP A 12 -5.30 0.45 -5.43
C TRP A 12 -5.31 0.49 -6.95
N GLU A 13 -4.96 -0.63 -7.56
CA GLU A 13 -4.98 -0.84 -9.00
C GLU A 13 -5.98 -1.94 -9.32
N ILE A 14 -6.95 -1.62 -10.19
CA ILE A 14 -7.97 -2.54 -10.68
C ILE A 14 -8.03 -2.34 -12.18
N HIS A 15 -7.94 -3.41 -12.95
CA HIS A 15 -8.20 -3.34 -14.38
C HIS A 15 -9.71 -3.28 -14.63
N GLU A 16 -10.15 -2.48 -15.60
CA GLU A 16 -11.59 -2.25 -15.87
C GLU A 16 -12.37 -3.54 -16.17
N THR A 17 -11.69 -4.52 -16.76
CA THR A 17 -12.30 -5.78 -17.21
C THR A 17 -11.90 -7.00 -16.38
N GLU A 18 -10.97 -6.85 -15.42
CA GLU A 18 -10.50 -7.97 -14.60
C GLU A 18 -10.97 -7.82 -13.17
N ASP A 19 -11.24 -8.94 -12.53
CA ASP A 19 -11.72 -8.98 -11.15
C ASP A 19 -10.58 -9.06 -10.13
N ASP A 20 -9.34 -8.88 -10.58
CA ASP A 20 -8.17 -8.83 -9.72
C ASP A 20 -7.94 -7.39 -9.23
N CYS A 21 -7.47 -7.28 -7.99
CA CYS A 21 -7.16 -6.02 -7.34
C CYS A 21 -5.77 -6.08 -6.74
N THR A 22 -4.98 -5.02 -6.92
CA THR A 22 -3.72 -4.84 -6.19
C THR A 22 -3.85 -3.66 -5.24
N LEU A 23 -3.71 -3.90 -3.94
CA LEU A 23 -3.54 -2.83 -2.96
C LEU A 23 -2.06 -2.50 -2.81
N VAL A 24 -1.73 -1.21 -2.78
CA VAL A 24 -0.38 -0.71 -2.48
C VAL A 24 -0.39 -0.14 -1.07
N ILE A 25 0.16 -0.90 -0.13
CA ILE A 25 0.22 -0.50 1.29
C ILE A 25 1.61 0.08 1.59
N ARG A 26 1.65 1.23 2.27
CA ARG A 26 2.90 1.87 2.73
C ARG A 26 3.00 1.85 4.24
N THR A 27 4.21 1.76 4.73
CA THR A 27 4.51 1.69 6.17
C THR A 27 5.36 2.88 6.63
N ASP A 28 5.24 3.25 7.90
CA ASP A 28 6.00 4.35 8.52
C ASP A 28 7.53 4.12 8.59
N ASN A 29 8.01 2.92 8.25
CA ASN A 29 9.44 2.59 8.13
C ASN A 29 9.93 2.52 6.67
N GLY A 30 9.12 2.97 5.71
CA GLY A 30 9.51 3.12 4.31
C GLY A 30 9.45 1.84 3.48
N ARG A 31 8.71 0.81 3.92
CA ARG A 31 8.43 -0.40 3.12
C ARG A 31 7.11 -0.29 2.38
N VAL A 32 7.04 -0.94 1.23
CA VAL A 32 5.84 -1.07 0.40
C VAL A 32 5.40 -2.52 0.29
N PHE A 33 4.10 -2.76 0.28
CA PHE A 33 3.51 -4.07 0.07
C PHE A 33 2.57 -3.99 -1.14
N TYR A 34 2.86 -4.80 -2.15
CA TYR A 34 1.97 -5.03 -3.29
C TYR A 34 1.11 -6.25 -3.00
N CYS A 35 -0.09 -5.98 -2.51
CA CYS A 35 -1.05 -6.98 -2.05
C CYS A 35 -2.00 -7.35 -3.18
N GLN A 36 -1.70 -8.45 -3.86
CA GLN A 36 -2.48 -9.02 -4.95
C GLN A 36 -3.66 -9.80 -4.39
N ILE A 37 -4.85 -9.52 -4.90
CA ILE A 37 -6.09 -10.17 -4.50
C ILE A 37 -6.78 -10.66 -5.76
N SER A 38 -6.98 -11.97 -5.84
CA SER A 38 -7.71 -12.57 -6.96
C SER A 38 -8.81 -13.51 -6.45
N PRO A 39 -10.06 -13.34 -6.91
CA PRO A 39 -11.18 -14.19 -6.50
C PRO A 39 -11.04 -15.63 -7.00
N THR A 40 -10.06 -15.95 -7.87
CA THR A 40 -9.75 -17.33 -8.25
C THR A 40 -9.09 -18.11 -7.12
N ASN A 41 -8.43 -17.42 -6.20
CA ASN A 41 -7.75 -18.01 -5.04
C ASN A 41 -8.69 -18.25 -3.86
N PHE A 42 -9.99 -17.98 -4.02
CA PHE A 42 -11.01 -18.08 -2.97
C PHE A 42 -11.72 -19.43 -3.11
N HIS A 43 -11.07 -20.48 -2.62
CA HIS A 43 -11.55 -21.84 -2.72
C HIS A 43 -12.64 -22.10 -1.68
N ARG A 44 -13.80 -22.59 -2.13
CA ARG A 44 -14.96 -22.93 -1.28
C ARG A 44 -15.37 -21.79 -0.33
N SER A 45 -15.20 -20.55 -0.78
CA SER A 45 -15.43 -19.36 0.04
C SER A 45 -16.42 -18.38 -0.63
N PRO A 46 -17.67 -18.81 -0.93
CA PRO A 46 -18.66 -17.95 -1.58
C PRO A 46 -18.97 -16.66 -0.82
N GLN A 47 -19.02 -16.65 0.52
CA GLN A 47 -19.35 -15.45 1.29
C GLN A 47 -18.22 -14.42 1.23
N LEU A 48 -16.98 -14.86 1.40
CA LEU A 48 -15.82 -13.98 1.23
C LEU A 48 -15.70 -13.47 -0.20
N LYS A 49 -16.04 -14.30 -1.20
CA LYS A 49 -16.02 -13.88 -2.60
C LYS A 49 -17.09 -12.82 -2.89
N GLU A 50 -18.29 -12.95 -2.32
CA GLU A 50 -19.33 -11.92 -2.41
C GLU A 50 -18.87 -10.61 -1.76
N GLN A 51 -18.30 -10.68 -0.55
CA GLN A 51 -17.80 -9.51 0.15
C GLN A 51 -16.65 -8.83 -0.63
N TYR A 52 -15.76 -9.62 -1.23
CA TYR A 52 -14.71 -9.10 -2.10
C TYR A 52 -15.29 -8.32 -3.28
N PHE A 53 -16.31 -8.84 -3.96
CA PHE A 53 -16.94 -8.12 -5.07
C PHE A 53 -17.63 -6.83 -4.65
N LYS A 54 -18.21 -6.76 -3.44
CA LYS A 54 -18.74 -5.51 -2.87
C LYS A 54 -17.64 -4.47 -2.67
N CYS A 55 -16.48 -4.90 -2.15
CA CYS A 55 -15.32 -4.02 -2.03
C CYS A 55 -14.84 -3.56 -3.41
N LEU A 56 -14.72 -4.48 -4.37
CA LEU A 56 -14.25 -4.20 -5.72
C LEU A 56 -15.15 -3.20 -6.47
N SER A 57 -16.47 -3.29 -6.30
CA SER A 57 -17.40 -2.32 -6.91
C SER A 57 -17.19 -0.90 -6.39
N LEU A 58 -16.97 -0.74 -5.08
CA LEU A 58 -16.70 0.57 -4.47
C LEU A 58 -15.35 1.14 -4.93
N LEU A 59 -14.32 0.30 -4.96
CA LEU A 59 -12.99 0.72 -5.43
C LEU A 59 -12.99 1.15 -6.91
N ARG A 60 -13.86 0.55 -7.74
CA ARG A 60 -14.04 0.90 -9.17
C ARG A 60 -14.85 2.18 -9.35
N SER A 61 -15.97 2.35 -8.64
CA SER A 61 -16.80 3.55 -8.77
C SER A 61 -16.07 4.78 -8.25
N ARG A 62 -15.23 4.62 -7.21
CA ARG A 62 -14.66 5.74 -6.43
C ARG A 62 -15.72 6.70 -5.90
N GLU A 63 -16.98 6.26 -5.90
CA GLU A 63 -18.14 7.00 -5.43
C GLU A 63 -18.52 6.41 -4.07
N GLU A 64 -18.76 7.31 -3.10
CA GLU A 64 -19.45 6.92 -1.86
C GLU A 64 -20.86 6.47 -2.25
N PRO A 65 -21.37 5.36 -1.67
CA PRO A 65 -22.72 4.92 -1.97
C PRO A 65 -23.73 6.04 -1.68
N ASP A 66 -24.83 6.05 -2.43
CA ASP A 66 -26.01 6.86 -2.11
C ASP A 66 -26.36 6.69 -0.62
N GLU A 67 -26.84 7.76 0.03
CA GLU A 67 -26.97 8.01 1.49
C GLU A 67 -27.65 6.92 2.35
N GLU A 68 -28.02 5.76 1.79
CA GLU A 68 -28.65 4.61 2.43
C GLU A 68 -27.69 3.45 2.81
N GLY A 69 -26.39 3.52 2.47
CA GLY A 69 -25.43 2.43 2.73
C GLY A 69 -24.41 2.69 3.84
N ASP A 70 -24.33 1.82 4.84
CA ASP A 70 -23.34 1.85 5.94
C ASP A 70 -21.95 1.27 5.54
N PHE A 71 -21.64 1.11 4.25
CA PHE A 71 -20.39 0.48 3.80
C PHE A 71 -19.69 1.34 2.75
N TYR A 72 -18.65 2.04 3.19
CA TYR A 72 -17.94 3.07 2.43
C TYR A 72 -16.62 2.59 1.84
N LEU A 73 -15.97 3.48 1.10
CA LEU A 73 -14.67 3.22 0.49
C LEU A 73 -13.60 2.88 1.55
N GLU A 74 -13.62 3.56 2.70
CA GLU A 74 -12.74 3.23 3.83
C GLU A 74 -12.99 1.81 4.34
N ASP A 75 -14.25 1.39 4.47
CA ASP A 75 -14.59 0.04 4.94
C ASP A 75 -14.10 -1.04 3.97
N ALA A 76 -14.16 -0.77 2.67
CA ALA A 76 -13.60 -1.65 1.64
C ALA A 76 -12.08 -1.76 1.77
N CYS A 77 -11.37 -0.64 1.90
CA CYS A 77 -9.92 -0.60 2.10
C CYS A 77 -9.50 -1.30 3.40
N ASP A 78 -10.22 -1.08 4.49
CA ASP A 78 -9.99 -1.70 5.79
C ASP A 78 -10.21 -3.21 5.71
N TRP A 79 -11.32 -3.66 5.10
CA TRP A 79 -11.61 -5.08 4.94
C TRP A 79 -10.55 -5.79 4.11
N LEU A 80 -10.15 -5.20 2.98
CA LEU A 80 -9.16 -5.80 2.06
C LEU A 80 -7.74 -5.78 2.63
N SER A 81 -7.36 -4.75 3.41
CA SER A 81 -6.01 -4.62 3.96
C SER A 81 -5.81 -5.40 5.27
N ARG A 82 -6.88 -5.61 6.05
CA ARG A 82 -6.83 -6.27 7.37
C ARG A 82 -6.16 -7.65 7.37
N PRO A 83 -6.40 -8.57 6.41
CA PRO A 83 -5.73 -9.87 6.38
C PRO A 83 -4.20 -9.78 6.32
N PHE A 84 -3.65 -8.70 5.76
CA PHE A 84 -2.21 -8.49 5.64
C PHE A 84 -1.55 -7.96 6.91
N HIS A 85 -2.32 -7.56 7.93
CA HIS A 85 -1.81 -6.91 9.14
C HIS A 85 -0.66 -7.68 9.81
N LEU A 86 -0.83 -9.00 10.01
CA LEU A 86 0.18 -9.85 10.64
C LEU A 86 1.43 -9.97 9.77
N LEU A 87 1.24 -10.04 8.45
CA LEU A 87 2.33 -10.14 7.49
C LEU A 87 3.16 -8.85 7.45
N ILE A 88 2.50 -7.69 7.41
CA ILE A 88 3.12 -6.37 7.47
C ILE A 88 3.93 -6.21 8.76
N THR A 89 3.33 -6.55 9.90
CA THR A 89 3.99 -6.45 11.21
C THR A 89 5.23 -7.34 11.30
N ARG A 90 5.19 -8.51 10.66
CA ARG A 90 6.32 -9.45 10.61
C ARG A 90 7.44 -8.99 9.68
N LEU A 91 7.11 -8.51 8.48
CA LEU A 91 8.08 -8.21 7.41
C LEU A 91 8.65 -6.80 7.48
N ALA A 92 7.90 -5.86 8.04
CA ALA A 92 8.31 -4.49 8.26
C ALA A 92 8.23 -4.13 9.75
N PRO A 93 8.96 -4.83 10.65
CA PRO A 93 8.92 -4.50 12.06
C PRO A 93 9.44 -3.08 12.28
N ARG A 94 8.73 -2.30 13.11
CA ARG A 94 9.09 -0.93 13.49
C ARG A 94 10.51 -0.80 14.07
N ALA A 95 11.01 -1.89 14.65
CA ALA A 95 12.37 -2.00 15.14
C ALA A 95 13.35 -2.11 13.97
N LEU A 96 13.69 -0.99 13.32
CA LEU A 96 15.00 -0.76 12.68
C LEU A 96 15.21 0.64 12.07
N THR A 97 14.32 1.62 12.23
CA THR A 97 14.75 3.02 12.08
C THR A 97 15.36 3.51 13.39
N LYS A 98 16.58 3.04 13.63
CA LYS A 98 17.63 3.83 14.28
C LYS A 98 18.01 5.04 13.38
N MET A 99 17.04 5.70 12.75
CA MET A 99 17.20 7.07 12.28
C MET A 99 17.03 7.94 13.52
N GLY A 100 18.04 7.97 14.38
CA GLY A 100 18.03 8.83 15.55
C GLY A 100 17.83 10.26 15.06
N ASN A 101 16.66 10.85 15.30
CA ASN A 101 16.27 12.20 14.87
C ASN A 101 16.49 12.55 13.37
N ALA A 102 16.89 11.58 12.53
CA ALA A 102 17.22 11.82 11.12
C ALA A 102 15.94 11.74 10.30
N ARG A 103 15.71 12.79 9.50
CA ARG A 103 14.55 12.86 8.62
C ARG A 103 14.71 11.86 7.47
N PRO A 104 13.62 11.29 6.95
CA PRO A 104 13.69 10.54 5.71
C PRO A 104 14.20 11.45 4.60
N THR A 105 15.02 10.89 3.71
CA THR A 105 15.55 11.60 2.55
C THR A 105 14.69 11.31 1.32
N LEU A 106 14.78 12.18 0.32
CA LEU A 106 14.07 12.04 -0.94
C LEU A 106 14.41 10.72 -1.63
N ALA A 107 15.63 10.19 -1.50
CA ALA A 107 16.01 8.88 -2.04
C ALA A 107 15.18 7.70 -1.49
N GLN A 108 14.66 7.82 -0.26
CA GLN A 108 13.96 6.72 0.42
C GLN A 108 12.48 6.62 0.03
N TYR A 109 11.90 7.68 -0.54
CA TYR A 109 10.48 7.72 -0.88
C TYR A 109 10.13 7.04 -2.21
N PRO A 110 10.79 7.33 -3.36
CA PRO A 110 10.39 6.86 -4.70
C PRO A 110 10.83 5.42 -5.01
N PHE A 111 11.85 4.90 -4.31
CA PHE A 111 12.35 3.54 -4.51
C PHE A 111 12.42 2.76 -3.19
N PRO A 112 11.28 2.56 -2.51
CA PRO A 112 11.26 1.84 -1.25
C PRO A 112 11.48 0.34 -1.50
N PRO A 113 12.15 -0.36 -0.58
CA PRO A 113 12.11 -1.81 -0.57
C PRO A 113 10.66 -2.30 -0.46
N TYR A 114 10.33 -3.32 -1.23
CA TYR A 114 8.96 -3.80 -1.32
C TYR A 114 8.83 -5.31 -1.10
N PHE A 115 7.63 -5.72 -0.74
CA PHE A 115 7.19 -7.11 -0.67
C PHE A 115 6.02 -7.31 -1.63
N VAL A 116 5.94 -8.49 -2.22
CA VAL A 116 4.74 -8.91 -2.98
C VAL A 116 4.00 -9.91 -2.11
N CYS A 117 2.70 -9.72 -1.97
CA CYS A 117 1.85 -10.54 -1.14
C CYS A 117 0.61 -10.95 -1.92
N SER A 118 0.00 -12.07 -1.56
CA SER A 118 -1.26 -12.53 -2.13
C SER A 118 -2.27 -12.80 -1.04
N LEU A 119 -3.54 -12.51 -1.31
CA LEU A 119 -4.67 -12.95 -0.51
C LEU A 119 -5.32 -14.18 -1.16
N GLY A 120 -5.48 -15.24 -0.38
CA GLY A 120 -6.30 -16.39 -0.71
C GLY A 120 -7.40 -16.60 0.32
N ALA A 121 -8.33 -17.51 0.01
CA ALA A 121 -9.30 -18.00 0.98
C ALA A 121 -9.51 -19.51 0.84
N HIS A 122 -9.67 -20.19 1.97
CA HIS A 122 -10.02 -21.61 2.00
C HIS A 122 -11.08 -21.86 3.07
N ASP A 123 -12.22 -22.44 2.67
CA ASP A 123 -13.35 -22.72 3.56
C ASP A 123 -13.78 -21.50 4.42
N GLU A 124 -13.96 -20.34 3.78
CA GLU A 124 -14.34 -19.05 4.39
C GLU A 124 -13.31 -18.44 5.36
N ALA A 125 -12.07 -18.92 5.34
CA ALA A 125 -10.95 -18.33 6.06
C ALA A 125 -10.00 -17.60 5.09
N LEU A 126 -9.75 -16.30 5.35
CA LEU A 126 -8.78 -15.49 4.61
C LEU A 126 -7.35 -15.81 5.06
N GLU A 127 -6.44 -15.92 4.10
CA GLU A 127 -5.02 -16.17 4.35
C GLU A 127 -4.15 -15.27 3.47
N ALA A 128 -3.32 -14.45 4.11
CA ALA A 128 -2.35 -13.59 3.45
C ALA A 128 -0.98 -14.26 3.42
N ASN A 129 -0.38 -14.35 2.24
CA ASN A 129 0.91 -14.99 2.02
C ASN A 129 1.90 -14.03 1.36
N GLU A 130 3.17 -14.13 1.75
CA GLU A 130 4.26 -13.49 1.01
C GLU A 130 4.57 -14.33 -0.23
N LEU A 131 4.62 -13.69 -1.39
CA LEU A 131 5.09 -14.31 -2.61
C LEU A 131 6.59 -14.08 -2.70
N VAL A 132 7.35 -15.13 -3.05
CA VAL A 132 8.77 -14.99 -3.36
C VAL A 132 8.86 -14.03 -4.54
N SER A 133 9.30 -12.79 -4.30
CA SER A 133 9.52 -11.86 -5.38
C SER A 133 10.62 -12.45 -6.26
N GLN A 134 10.32 -12.68 -7.53
CA GLN A 134 11.37 -12.82 -8.52
C GLN A 134 11.94 -11.43 -8.72
N ASP A 135 12.92 -11.09 -7.88
CA ASP A 135 13.65 -9.84 -7.94
C ASP A 135 14.46 -9.83 -9.24
N HIS A 136 13.84 -9.36 -10.32
CA HIS A 136 14.54 -9.16 -11.58
C HIS A 136 15.33 -7.84 -11.59
N GLY A 137 15.35 -7.08 -10.49
CA GLY A 137 16.06 -5.80 -10.38
C GLY A 137 15.45 -4.66 -11.21
N TRP A 138 14.29 -4.90 -11.85
CA TRP A 138 13.57 -3.98 -12.73
C TRP A 138 12.13 -3.74 -12.24
N GLY A 139 11.93 -3.71 -10.92
CA GLY A 139 10.63 -3.35 -10.36
C GLY A 139 10.21 -1.97 -10.85
N ARG A 140 9.09 -1.87 -11.58
CA ARG A 140 8.46 -0.58 -11.89
C ARG A 140 8.29 0.16 -10.56
N ALA A 141 8.72 1.42 -10.51
CA ALA A 141 8.34 2.29 -9.42
C ALA A 141 6.82 2.46 -9.47
N THR A 142 6.08 1.68 -8.69
CA THR A 142 4.60 1.74 -8.64
C THR A 142 4.12 2.96 -7.83
N ILE A 143 5.04 3.83 -7.41
CA ILE A 143 4.69 5.13 -6.83
C ILE A 143 4.46 6.07 -8.00
N CYS A 144 3.18 6.26 -8.33
CA CYS A 144 2.75 7.33 -9.20
C CYS A 144 2.93 8.66 -8.47
N LEU A 145 4.09 9.29 -8.64
CA LEU A 145 4.26 10.71 -8.31
C LEU A 145 3.49 11.53 -9.34
N GLY A 146 2.76 12.55 -8.90
CA GLY A 146 2.07 13.46 -9.81
C GLY A 146 3.06 14.10 -10.79
N ASN A 147 2.63 14.35 -12.03
CA ASN A 147 3.50 14.90 -13.08
C ASN A 147 4.19 16.20 -12.63
N ASN A 148 3.50 17.04 -11.87
CA ASN A 148 4.05 18.25 -11.27
C ASN A 148 5.22 17.98 -10.31
N ILE A 149 5.10 16.95 -9.47
CA ILE A 149 6.16 16.55 -8.54
C ILE A 149 7.35 15.98 -9.34
N MET A 150 7.10 15.23 -10.41
CA MET A 150 8.17 14.69 -11.25
C MET A 150 8.97 15.80 -11.96
N ASP A 151 8.29 16.83 -12.46
CA ASP A 151 8.93 17.99 -13.10
C ASP A 151 9.79 18.77 -12.09
N ASP A 152 9.28 18.97 -10.87
CA ASP A 152 10.02 19.62 -9.79
C ASP A 152 11.23 18.79 -9.35
N LEU A 153 11.07 17.47 -9.25
CA LEU A 153 12.16 16.54 -8.92
C LEU A 153 13.25 16.53 -10.01
N ASP A 154 12.89 16.53 -11.29
CA ASP A 154 13.88 16.62 -12.39
C ASP A 154 14.67 17.94 -12.32
N SER A 155 14.00 19.04 -11.95
CA SER A 155 14.66 20.33 -11.75
C SER A 155 15.62 20.31 -10.55
N TRP A 156 15.18 19.77 -9.40
CA TRP A 156 15.95 19.79 -8.15
C TRP A 156 17.13 18.82 -8.18
N THR A 157 16.96 17.65 -8.78
CA THR A 157 18.01 16.61 -8.82
C THR A 157 19.20 16.98 -9.69
N ARG A 158 19.10 18.04 -10.51
CA ARG A 158 20.24 18.66 -11.20
C ARG A 158 21.22 19.35 -10.24
N PHE A 159 20.72 19.78 -9.08
CA PHE A 159 21.47 20.59 -8.12
C PHE A 159 21.72 19.87 -6.79
N TYR A 160 20.85 18.92 -6.42
CA TYR A 160 20.91 18.21 -5.14
C TYR A 160 20.84 16.71 -5.33
N ASN A 161 21.66 15.96 -4.60
CA ASN A 161 21.51 14.50 -4.55
C ASN A 161 20.24 14.15 -3.75
N PRO A 162 19.39 13.20 -4.20
CA PRO A 162 18.21 12.76 -3.43
C PRO A 162 18.51 12.28 -2.00
N HIS A 163 19.73 11.84 -1.70
CA HIS A 163 20.16 11.48 -0.35
C HIS A 163 20.45 12.69 0.56
N GLU A 164 20.55 13.90 0.00
CA GLU A 164 20.85 15.14 0.71
C GLU A 164 19.61 16.02 0.93
N VAL A 165 18.47 15.61 0.35
CA VAL A 165 17.21 16.34 0.45
C VAL A 165 16.34 15.66 1.51
N ASP A 166 16.13 16.33 2.64
CA ASP A 166 15.21 15.86 3.68
C ASP A 166 13.76 16.07 3.24
N ILE A 167 12.94 15.03 3.43
CA ILE A 167 11.48 15.14 3.32
C ILE A 167 10.91 15.61 4.67
N CYS A 168 10.08 16.64 4.60
CA CYS A 168 9.35 17.16 5.74
C CYS A 168 7.86 16.81 5.62
N TYR A 169 7.27 16.34 6.72
CA TYR A 169 5.83 16.09 6.83
C TYR A 169 5.27 16.97 7.95
N ASP A 170 4.14 17.62 7.70
CA ASP A 170 3.43 18.41 8.71
C ASP A 170 2.97 17.51 9.89
N ASN A 171 2.55 16.29 9.56
CA ASN A 171 2.13 15.29 10.52
C ASN A 171 3.14 14.14 10.58
N PRO A 172 3.77 13.86 11.74
CA PRO A 172 4.69 12.75 11.91
C PRO A 172 4.09 11.37 11.59
N ALA A 173 2.77 11.23 11.65
CA ALA A 173 2.09 9.98 11.31
C ALA A 173 2.11 9.67 9.80
N ASP A 174 2.38 10.67 8.95
CA ASP A 174 2.33 10.55 7.49
C ASP A 174 3.70 10.20 6.88
N VAL A 175 4.75 10.16 7.72
CA VAL A 175 6.13 9.93 7.32
C VAL A 175 6.26 8.68 6.47
N LEU A 176 6.75 8.85 5.24
CA LEU A 176 6.95 7.81 4.22
C LEU A 176 5.68 7.06 3.78
N ILE A 177 4.53 7.37 4.38
CA ILE A 177 3.22 6.83 4.04
C ILE A 177 2.55 7.71 2.99
N LYS A 178 2.45 9.02 3.22
CA LYS A 178 1.86 9.95 2.27
C LYS A 178 2.92 10.50 1.31
N SER A 179 2.48 10.99 0.15
CA SER A 179 3.34 11.70 -0.77
C SER A 179 3.94 12.94 -0.10
N PRO A 180 5.27 13.16 -0.24
CA PRO A 180 5.88 14.39 0.23
C PRO A 180 5.28 15.59 -0.53
N ARG A 181 5.16 16.73 0.17
CA ARG A 181 4.72 18.00 -0.40
C ARG A 181 5.90 18.90 -0.70
#